data_AF-A0A4Q0B2L0-F1
#
_entry.id   AF-A0A4Q0B2L0-F1
#
_cell.length_a   1.000
_cell.length_b   1.000
_cell.length_c   1.000
_cell.angle_alpha   90.00
_cell.angle_beta   90.00
_cell.angle_gamma   90.00
#
_symmetry.space_group_name_H-M   'P 1'
#
loop_
_entity.id
_entity.type
_entity.pdbx_description
1 polymer ?
#
loop_
_entity_poly.entity_id
_entity_poly.type
_entity_poly.pdbx_seq_one_letter_code
_entity_poly.pdbx_strand_id
1 'polypeptide(L)'
;MNIQNITALVSQLQSLGFENLASLLLKRICFKPDNFYLNHKIAKNTELLEFRLYFEKHKNSNAYMLLYYDVALQQENVFEELMIAGINIADLEKQMTAINWMSAFNLDEKKKLDPSDKTTWEAEVKVESVVESLAALEKDEKGKTVASALKAKFWHGTPFYEIFGSIPAVKNKSDISQRFYFSENSIGISVDEAYRFLQNKWLEKQLQLKKKQTDSTAENDNAETNSTTGSGLLKKRRINHSSKGKRNKTNQD
;
A
#
# COMPACT_ATOMS: atom_id res chain seq x y z
N MET A 1 31.40 -13.07 -10.46
CA MET A 1 30.39 -12.58 -9.51
C MET A 1 31.14 -11.99 -8.31
N ASN A 2 30.84 -10.78 -7.86
CA ASN A 2 31.60 -10.13 -6.79
C ASN A 2 31.10 -10.63 -5.42
N ILE A 3 31.68 -11.73 -4.92
CA ILE A 3 31.21 -12.39 -3.68
C ILE A 3 31.34 -11.48 -2.47
N GLN A 4 32.42 -10.71 -2.34
CA GLN A 4 32.62 -9.78 -1.22
C GLN A 4 31.52 -8.72 -1.16
N ASN A 5 31.16 -8.12 -2.30
CA ASN A 5 30.06 -7.16 -2.37
C ASN A 5 28.71 -7.80 -2.02
N ILE A 6 28.45 -9.03 -2.47
CA ILE A 6 27.22 -9.75 -2.15
C ILE A 6 27.16 -10.05 -0.65
N THR A 7 28.24 -10.55 -0.05
CA THR A 7 28.30 -10.79 1.40
C THR A 7 28.05 -9.50 2.18
N ALA A 8 28.65 -8.38 1.78
CA ALA A 8 28.41 -7.08 2.40
C ALA A 8 26.94 -6.63 2.29
N LEU A 9 26.32 -6.80 1.12
CA LEU A 9 24.89 -6.50 0.92
C LEU A 9 23.99 -7.40 1.77
N VAL A 10 24.32 -8.69 1.90
CA VAL A 10 23.56 -9.61 2.75
C VAL A 10 23.65 -9.18 4.21
N SER A 11 24.85 -8.83 4.69
CA SER A 11 25.03 -8.31 6.05
C SER A 11 24.30 -6.98 6.26
N GLN A 12 24.31 -6.08 5.28
CA GLN A 12 23.53 -4.84 5.33
C GLN A 12 22.03 -5.13 5.45
N LEU A 13 21.48 -6.02 4.61
CA LEU A 13 20.08 -6.42 4.67
C LEU A 13 19.70 -7.03 6.02
N GLN A 14 20.56 -7.89 6.58
CA GLN A 14 20.37 -8.46 7.91
C GLN A 14 20.38 -7.40 9.00
N SER A 15 21.30 -6.44 8.95
CA SER A 15 21.37 -5.33 9.93
C SER A 15 20.13 -4.43 9.90
N LEU A 16 19.46 -4.36 8.75
CA LEU A 16 18.20 -3.63 8.58
C LEU A 16 16.98 -4.44 9.07
N GLY A 17 17.14 -5.72 9.42
CA GLY A 17 16.05 -6.60 9.82
C GLY A 17 15.39 -7.36 8.67
N PHE A 18 16.02 -7.43 7.48
CA PHE A 18 15.55 -8.29 6.40
C PHE A 18 16.19 -9.67 6.48
N GLU A 19 15.34 -10.69 6.66
CA GLU A 19 15.77 -12.08 6.73
C GLU A 19 15.53 -12.82 5.40
N ASN A 20 16.31 -13.88 5.14
CA ASN A 20 16.10 -14.82 4.03
C ASN A 20 16.14 -14.22 2.60
N LEU A 21 16.70 -13.02 2.41
CA LEU A 21 16.84 -12.39 1.09
C LEU A 21 18.09 -12.80 0.30
N ALA A 22 19.06 -13.48 0.93
CA ALA A 22 20.35 -13.79 0.32
C ALA A 22 20.24 -14.61 -0.98
N SER A 23 19.39 -15.64 -1.00
CA SER A 23 19.20 -16.50 -2.18
C SER A 23 18.53 -15.75 -3.34
N LEU A 24 17.55 -14.88 -3.02
CA LEU A 24 16.87 -14.00 -3.97
C LEU A 24 17.81 -12.96 -4.57
N LEU A 25 18.65 -12.36 -3.73
CA LEU A 25 19.68 -11.41 -4.16
C LEU A 25 20.65 -12.06 -5.14
N LEU A 26 21.15 -13.26 -4.80
CA LEU A 26 22.04 -14.05 -5.67
C LEU A 26 21.38 -14.39 -7.01
N LYS A 27 20.14 -14.87 -6.98
CA LYS A 27 19.35 -15.17 -8.18
C LYS A 27 19.15 -13.95 -9.07
N ARG A 28 19.01 -12.74 -8.52
CA ARG A 28 18.90 -11.52 -9.34
C ARG A 28 20.25 -11.11 -9.93
N ILE A 29 21.30 -11.09 -9.11
CA ILE A 29 22.63 -10.63 -9.51
C ILE A 29 23.26 -11.53 -10.58
N CYS A 30 22.94 -12.82 -10.62
CA CYS A 30 23.52 -13.74 -11.62
C CYS A 30 23.15 -13.39 -13.07
N PHE A 31 22.00 -12.72 -13.29
CA PHE A 31 21.59 -12.20 -14.59
C PHE A 31 22.27 -10.89 -14.99
N LYS A 32 23.12 -10.33 -14.12
CA LYS A 32 23.88 -9.08 -14.32
C LYS A 32 23.04 -7.85 -14.72
N PRO A 33 21.85 -7.59 -14.12
CA PRO A 33 21.05 -6.42 -14.44
C PRO A 33 21.76 -5.11 -14.04
N ASP A 34 21.48 -4.01 -14.73
CA ASP A 34 21.99 -2.69 -14.30
C ASP A 34 21.30 -2.20 -13.03
N ASN A 35 20.04 -2.56 -12.83
CA ASN A 35 19.27 -2.29 -11.62
C ASN A 35 18.16 -3.33 -11.45
N PHE A 36 17.66 -3.49 -10.22
CA PHE A 36 16.54 -4.38 -9.93
C PHE A 36 15.86 -4.06 -8.60
N TYR A 37 14.68 -4.62 -8.42
CA TYR A 37 13.97 -4.61 -7.15
C TYR A 37 13.92 -6.00 -6.51
N LEU A 38 14.01 -6.03 -5.19
CA LEU A 38 13.57 -7.18 -4.38
C LEU A 38 12.30 -6.78 -3.63
N ASN A 39 11.26 -7.59 -3.77
CA ASN A 39 10.01 -7.41 -3.03
C ASN A 39 10.05 -8.33 -1.81
N HIS A 40 9.66 -7.81 -0.66
CA HIS A 40 9.60 -8.58 0.57
C HIS A 40 8.41 -8.15 1.42
N LYS A 41 7.73 -9.10 2.03
CA LYS A 41 6.59 -8.84 2.90
C LYS A 41 6.91 -9.30 4.31
N ILE A 42 6.64 -8.45 5.30
CA ILE A 42 6.86 -8.73 6.71
C ILE A 42 5.54 -8.52 7.44
N ALA A 43 5.04 -9.57 8.07
CA ALA A 43 3.89 -9.46 8.97
C ALA A 43 4.39 -8.95 10.34
N LYS A 44 3.78 -7.89 10.84
CA LYS A 44 4.01 -7.31 12.17
C LYS A 44 2.67 -7.22 12.88
N ASN A 45 2.44 -8.07 13.88
CA ASN A 45 1.15 -8.21 14.54
C ASN A 45 0.03 -8.55 13.53
N THR A 46 -1.00 -7.71 13.43
CA THR A 46 -2.10 -7.82 12.46
C THR A 46 -1.84 -7.02 11.17
N GLU A 47 -0.73 -6.31 11.08
CA GLU A 47 -0.40 -5.44 9.95
C GLU A 47 0.61 -6.10 9.01
N LEU A 48 0.55 -5.74 7.73
CA LEU A 48 1.46 -6.23 6.72
C LEU A 48 2.31 -5.10 6.17
N LEU A 49 3.62 -5.26 6.18
CA LEU A 49 4.56 -4.34 5.54
C LEU A 49 5.00 -4.92 4.20
N GLU A 50 4.83 -4.14 3.14
CA GLU A 50 5.33 -4.48 1.81
C GLU A 50 6.54 -3.59 1.47
N PHE A 51 7.70 -4.23 1.36
CA PHE A 51 8.97 -3.60 1.04
C PHE A 51 9.36 -3.82 -0.42
N ARG A 52 9.95 -2.79 -1.02
CA ARG A 52 10.52 -2.79 -2.36
C ARG A 52 11.93 -2.21 -2.31
N LEU A 53 12.93 -3.09 -2.26
CA LEU A 53 14.33 -2.72 -2.10
C LEU A 53 14.96 -2.51 -3.48
N TYR A 54 15.53 -1.32 -3.72
CA TYR A 54 16.12 -0.97 -5.02
C TYR A 54 17.64 -1.10 -5.00
N PHE A 55 18.15 -1.90 -5.94
CA PHE A 55 19.57 -2.14 -6.13
C PHE A 55 20.01 -1.59 -7.47
N GLU A 56 21.20 -0.97 -7.49
CA GLU A 56 21.82 -0.47 -8.71
C GLU A 56 23.27 -0.91 -8.80
N LYS A 57 23.68 -1.24 -10.01
CA LYS A 57 25.04 -1.63 -10.34
C LYS A 57 25.89 -0.39 -10.56
N HIS A 58 26.98 -0.30 -9.82
CA HIS A 58 27.95 0.77 -10.00
C HIS A 58 28.69 0.60 -11.34
N LYS A 59 28.66 1.65 -12.16
CA LYS A 59 29.16 1.65 -13.55
C LYS A 59 30.61 1.18 -13.69
N ASN A 60 31.44 1.44 -12.67
CA ASN A 60 32.89 1.23 -12.76
C ASN A 60 33.41 0.01 -11.97
N SER A 61 32.66 -0.54 -11.02
CA SER A 61 33.18 -1.57 -10.09
C SER A 61 32.46 -2.90 -10.18
N ASN A 62 31.46 -3.05 -11.08
CA ASN A 62 30.63 -4.25 -11.21
C ASN A 62 29.97 -4.66 -9.87
N ALA A 63 29.94 -3.75 -8.89
CA ALA A 63 29.41 -3.93 -7.56
C ALA A 63 28.00 -3.37 -7.50
N TYR A 64 27.12 -4.03 -6.75
CA TYR A 64 25.77 -3.55 -6.52
C TYR A 64 25.70 -2.78 -5.20
N MET A 65 24.81 -1.80 -5.16
CA MET A 65 24.51 -1.01 -3.97
C MET A 65 23.00 -0.99 -3.76
N LEU A 66 22.57 -1.14 -2.51
CA LEU A 66 21.21 -0.86 -2.09
C LEU A 66 21.08 0.66 -1.89
N LEU A 67 20.29 1.33 -2.73
CA LEU A 67 20.19 2.81 -2.73
C LEU A 67 19.01 3.35 -1.92
N TYR A 68 17.89 2.65 -1.96
CA TYR A 68 16.72 2.97 -1.15
C TYR A 68 15.80 1.75 -1.02
N TYR A 69 14.83 1.84 -0.14
CA TYR A 69 13.65 0.98 -0.19
C TYR A 69 12.37 1.81 -0.08
N ASP A 70 11.36 1.38 -0.83
CA ASP A 70 9.97 1.77 -0.62
C ASP A 70 9.37 0.82 0.41
N VAL A 71 8.58 1.33 1.35
CA VAL A 71 7.78 0.51 2.25
C VAL A 71 6.36 1.04 2.29
N ALA A 72 5.39 0.13 2.29
CA ALA A 72 3.98 0.41 2.50
C ALA A 72 3.46 -0.37 3.70
N LEU A 73 2.81 0.33 4.64
CA LEU A 73 2.01 -0.29 5.68
C LEU A 73 0.62 -0.56 5.10
N GLN A 74 0.35 -1.83 4.84
CA GLN A 74 -0.97 -2.30 4.47
C GLN A 74 -1.76 -2.54 5.74
N GLN A 75 -2.77 -1.70 5.94
CA GLN A 75 -3.74 -1.92 6.97
C GLN A 75 -4.75 -2.97 6.50
N GLU A 76 -5.19 -3.81 7.41
CA GLU A 76 -6.28 -4.73 7.14
C GLU A 76 -7.48 -3.93 6.64
N ASN A 77 -8.14 -4.43 5.59
CA ASN A 77 -9.35 -3.82 5.06
C ASN A 77 -10.46 -4.00 6.10
N VAL A 78 -10.55 -3.07 7.06
CA VAL A 78 -11.69 -3.00 7.96
C VAL A 78 -12.81 -2.31 7.20
N PHE A 79 -13.79 -3.09 6.75
CA PHE A 79 -14.99 -2.55 6.13
C PHE A 79 -15.92 -2.01 7.21
N GLU A 80 -16.16 -0.69 7.21
CA GLU A 80 -17.00 -0.01 8.21
C GLU A 80 -18.47 -0.49 8.16
N GLU A 81 -18.97 -0.81 6.95
CA GLU A 81 -20.30 -1.35 6.72
C GLU A 81 -20.22 -2.88 6.58
N LEU A 82 -20.83 -3.62 7.50
CA LEU A 82 -20.84 -5.10 7.45
C LEU A 82 -21.83 -5.65 6.42
N MET A 83 -22.78 -4.84 5.95
CA MET A 83 -23.73 -5.19 4.90
C MET A 83 -23.73 -4.14 3.79
N ILE A 84 -23.51 -4.58 2.55
CA ILE A 84 -23.66 -3.75 1.35
C ILE A 84 -24.51 -4.52 0.35
N ALA A 85 -25.54 -3.87 -0.20
CA ALA A 85 -26.47 -4.50 -1.15
C ALA A 85 -27.07 -5.84 -0.66
N GLY A 86 -27.30 -5.97 0.65
CA GLY A 86 -27.81 -7.21 1.28
C GLY A 86 -26.79 -8.32 1.47
N ILE A 87 -25.51 -8.08 1.14
CA ILE A 87 -24.42 -9.04 1.26
C ILE A 87 -23.64 -8.75 2.54
N ASN A 88 -23.53 -9.75 3.42
CA ASN A 88 -22.68 -9.69 4.60
C ASN A 88 -21.22 -9.88 4.19
N ILE A 89 -20.41 -8.84 4.35
CA ILE A 89 -19.01 -8.84 3.93
C ILE A 89 -18.18 -9.83 4.75
N ALA A 90 -18.45 -9.98 6.05
CA ALA A 90 -17.72 -10.91 6.91
C ALA A 90 -18.00 -12.37 6.52
N ASP A 91 -19.24 -12.69 6.16
CA ASP A 91 -19.58 -14.03 5.67
C ASP A 91 -18.95 -14.31 4.31
N LEU A 92 -18.94 -13.32 3.41
CA LEU A 92 -18.27 -13.45 2.12
C LEU A 92 -16.77 -13.67 2.28
N GLU A 93 -16.11 -12.90 3.15
CA GLU A 93 -14.68 -13.07 3.46
C GLU A 93 -14.37 -14.45 4.04
N LYS A 94 -15.23 -14.97 4.93
CA LYS A 94 -15.10 -16.32 5.47
C LYS A 94 -15.24 -17.39 4.38
N GLN A 95 -16.18 -17.23 3.45
CA GLN A 95 -16.33 -18.13 2.31
C GLN A 95 -15.09 -18.08 1.40
N MET A 96 -14.57 -16.88 1.12
CA MET A 96 -13.35 -16.71 0.33
C MET A 96 -12.13 -17.34 1.00
N THR A 97 -12.04 -17.29 2.33
CA THR A 97 -10.95 -17.92 3.09
C THR A 97 -10.98 -19.45 3.01
N ALA A 98 -12.17 -20.05 2.90
CA ALA A 98 -12.34 -21.50 2.84
C ALA A 98 -11.96 -22.11 1.47
N ILE A 99 -11.79 -21.28 0.43
CA ILE A 99 -11.49 -21.73 -0.94
C ILE A 99 -9.97 -21.71 -1.17
N ASN A 100 -9.45 -22.83 -1.69
CA ASN A 100 -8.09 -22.85 -2.24
C ASN A 100 -8.08 -22.24 -3.64
N TRP A 101 -7.86 -20.93 -3.72
CA TRP A 101 -7.89 -20.18 -4.98
C TRP A 101 -6.81 -20.56 -5.99
N MET A 102 -5.66 -21.10 -5.54
CA MET A 102 -4.63 -21.60 -6.46
C MET A 102 -5.14 -22.79 -7.27
N SER A 103 -5.84 -23.72 -6.61
CA SER A 103 -6.47 -24.85 -7.28
C SER A 103 -7.73 -24.43 -8.05
N ALA A 104 -8.54 -23.53 -7.50
CA ALA A 104 -9.78 -23.08 -8.14
C ALA A 104 -9.55 -22.36 -9.48
N PHE A 105 -8.41 -21.69 -9.64
CA PHE A 105 -8.03 -21.04 -10.90
C PHE A 105 -7.12 -21.90 -11.78
N ASN A 106 -6.85 -23.17 -11.41
CA ASN A 106 -6.07 -24.07 -12.23
C ASN A 106 -6.95 -24.75 -13.30
N LEU A 107 -7.01 -24.15 -14.48
CA LEU A 107 -7.83 -24.67 -15.60
C LEU A 107 -7.23 -25.92 -16.27
N ASP A 108 -5.96 -26.23 -16.00
CA ASP A 108 -5.29 -27.42 -16.56
C ASP A 108 -5.65 -28.70 -15.80
N GLU A 109 -6.23 -28.58 -14.60
CA GLU A 109 -6.60 -29.71 -13.76
C GLU A 109 -7.86 -30.41 -14.30
N LYS A 110 -7.65 -31.52 -15.04
CA LYS A 110 -8.74 -32.33 -15.59
C LYS A 110 -9.32 -33.24 -14.52
N LYS A 111 -10.36 -32.78 -13.82
CA LYS A 111 -11.18 -33.63 -12.95
C LYS A 111 -12.26 -34.35 -13.76
N LYS A 112 -12.52 -35.61 -13.42
CA LYS A 112 -13.63 -36.39 -13.99
C LYS A 112 -14.92 -35.90 -13.34
N LEU A 113 -15.78 -35.26 -14.12
CA LEU A 113 -17.10 -34.82 -13.66
C LEU A 113 -18.04 -36.02 -13.55
N ASP A 114 -18.66 -36.18 -12.38
CA ASP A 114 -19.80 -37.08 -12.20
C ASP A 114 -20.99 -36.26 -11.68
N PRO A 115 -22.00 -35.98 -12.52
CA PRO A 115 -23.15 -35.17 -12.11
C PRO A 115 -23.92 -35.76 -10.92
N SER A 116 -23.81 -37.07 -10.67
CA SER A 116 -24.49 -37.76 -9.58
C SER A 116 -23.72 -37.72 -8.26
N ASP A 117 -22.42 -37.42 -8.29
CA ASP A 117 -21.58 -37.28 -7.12
C ASP A 117 -21.30 -35.79 -6.84
N LYS A 118 -22.00 -35.27 -5.83
CA LYS A 118 -21.87 -33.88 -5.37
C LYS A 118 -20.43 -33.50 -5.03
N THR A 119 -19.60 -34.46 -4.59
CA THR A 119 -18.21 -34.18 -4.21
C THR A 119 -17.35 -33.76 -5.40
N THR A 120 -17.78 -34.06 -6.64
CA THR A 120 -17.04 -33.72 -7.86
C THR A 120 -17.23 -32.27 -8.31
N TRP A 121 -18.27 -31.57 -7.83
CA TRP A 121 -18.60 -30.19 -8.26
C TRP A 121 -18.88 -29.22 -7.09
N GLU A 122 -18.84 -29.68 -5.84
CA GLU A 122 -19.14 -28.84 -4.67
C GLU A 122 -18.19 -27.65 -4.53
N ALA A 123 -16.92 -27.80 -4.92
CA ALA A 123 -15.94 -26.72 -4.89
C ALA A 123 -16.31 -25.61 -5.88
N GLU A 124 -16.71 -25.99 -7.09
CA GLU A 124 -17.10 -25.10 -8.17
C GLU A 124 -18.37 -24.32 -7.79
N VAL A 125 -19.34 -24.93 -7.11
CA VAL A 125 -20.53 -24.23 -6.59
C VAL A 125 -20.20 -23.23 -5.48
N LYS A 126 -19.21 -23.53 -4.62
CA LYS A 126 -18.72 -22.56 -3.63
C LYS A 126 -18.05 -21.36 -4.31
N VAL A 127 -17.28 -21.61 -5.36
CA VAL A 127 -16.64 -20.55 -6.16
C VAL A 127 -17.70 -19.69 -6.86
N GLU A 128 -18.69 -20.31 -7.50
CA GLU A 128 -19.80 -19.62 -8.18
C GLU A 128 -20.54 -18.66 -7.23
N SER A 129 -20.96 -19.15 -6.06
CA SER A 129 -21.64 -18.34 -5.04
C SER A 129 -20.84 -17.11 -4.60
N VAL A 130 -19.53 -17.27 -4.41
CA VAL A 130 -18.62 -16.16 -4.09
C VAL A 130 -18.52 -15.18 -5.26
N VAL A 131 -18.38 -15.67 -6.49
CA VAL A 131 -18.28 -14.82 -7.69
C VAL A 131 -19.57 -14.03 -7.92
N GLU A 132 -20.73 -14.64 -7.73
CA GLU A 132 -22.03 -13.95 -7.81
C GLU A 132 -22.16 -12.86 -6.74
N SER A 133 -21.76 -13.16 -5.50
CA SER A 133 -21.76 -12.19 -4.40
C SER A 133 -20.83 -11.00 -4.70
N LEU A 134 -19.64 -11.25 -5.22
CA LEU A 134 -18.71 -10.19 -5.64
C LEU A 134 -19.28 -9.37 -6.80
N ALA A 135 -19.90 -10.00 -7.80
CA ALA A 135 -20.51 -9.30 -8.93
C ALA A 135 -21.72 -8.45 -8.50
N ALA A 136 -22.49 -8.91 -7.52
CA ALA A 136 -23.58 -8.15 -6.93
C ALA A 136 -23.07 -6.93 -6.13
N LEU A 137 -21.98 -7.08 -5.36
CA LEU A 137 -21.30 -5.96 -4.69
C LEU A 137 -20.80 -4.91 -5.69
N GLU A 138 -20.28 -5.32 -6.84
CA GLU A 138 -19.75 -4.40 -7.86
C GLU A 138 -20.78 -3.49 -8.51
N LYS A 139 -22.08 -3.76 -8.35
CA LYS A 139 -23.18 -2.89 -8.80
C LYS A 139 -23.33 -1.63 -7.95
N ASP A 140 -22.83 -1.65 -6.71
CA ASP A 140 -22.82 -0.52 -5.79
C ASP A 140 -21.44 0.16 -5.79
N GLU A 141 -21.36 1.49 -5.68
CA GLU A 141 -20.06 2.19 -5.71
C GLU A 141 -19.17 1.85 -4.50
N LYS A 142 -19.75 1.71 -3.30
CA LYS A 142 -19.02 1.28 -2.12
C LYS A 142 -18.68 -0.21 -2.24
N GLY A 143 -19.65 -1.01 -2.67
CA GLY A 143 -19.49 -2.45 -2.89
C GLY A 143 -18.39 -2.79 -3.90
N LYS A 144 -18.22 -1.98 -4.95
CA LYS A 144 -17.11 -2.11 -5.91
C LYS A 144 -15.74 -1.97 -5.27
N THR A 145 -15.59 -1.06 -4.31
CA THR A 145 -14.33 -0.87 -3.57
C THR A 145 -14.06 -2.09 -2.68
N VAL A 146 -15.07 -2.59 -1.99
CA VAL A 146 -15.00 -3.80 -1.15
C VAL A 146 -14.66 -5.03 -1.98
N ALA A 147 -15.39 -5.27 -3.08
CA ALA A 147 -15.15 -6.39 -3.97
C ALA A 147 -13.73 -6.35 -4.50
N SER A 148 -13.26 -5.20 -4.98
CA SER A 148 -11.88 -5.06 -5.48
C SER A 148 -10.84 -5.35 -4.39
N ALA A 149 -11.08 -4.94 -3.14
CA ALA A 149 -10.20 -5.21 -2.01
C ALA A 149 -10.15 -6.69 -1.63
N LEU A 150 -11.31 -7.38 -1.60
CA LEU A 150 -11.39 -8.82 -1.35
C LEU A 150 -10.71 -9.62 -2.46
N LYS A 151 -10.97 -9.28 -3.73
CA LYS A 151 -10.30 -9.87 -4.88
C LYS A 151 -8.78 -9.72 -4.77
N ALA A 152 -8.30 -8.52 -4.45
CA ALA A 152 -6.88 -8.28 -4.23
C ALA A 152 -6.31 -9.08 -3.03
N LYS A 153 -7.08 -9.29 -1.95
CA LYS A 153 -6.65 -10.06 -0.78
C LYS A 153 -6.46 -11.55 -1.10
N PHE A 154 -7.42 -12.16 -1.79
CA PHE A 154 -7.47 -13.63 -1.97
C PHE A 154 -6.93 -14.12 -3.31
N TRP A 155 -6.94 -13.29 -4.35
CA TRP A 155 -6.52 -13.69 -5.70
C TRP A 155 -5.11 -13.16 -6.06
N HIS A 156 -4.42 -12.53 -5.11
CA HIS A 156 -3.04 -12.11 -5.33
C HIS A 156 -2.11 -13.32 -5.44
N GLY A 157 -1.33 -13.36 -6.52
CA GLY A 157 -0.37 -14.45 -6.78
C GLY A 157 -0.99 -15.72 -7.33
N THR A 158 -2.30 -15.74 -7.60
CA THR A 158 -2.96 -16.84 -8.31
C THR A 158 -2.99 -16.58 -9.83
N PRO A 159 -3.23 -17.61 -10.66
CA PRO A 159 -3.41 -17.47 -12.13
C PRO A 159 -4.66 -16.67 -12.54
N PHE A 160 -5.28 -15.94 -11.62
CA PHE A 160 -6.50 -15.16 -11.84
C PHE A 160 -6.44 -14.22 -13.05
N TYR A 161 -5.25 -13.67 -13.35
CA TYR A 161 -5.05 -12.70 -14.42
C TYR A 161 -5.51 -13.22 -15.80
N GLU A 162 -5.45 -14.53 -16.01
CA GLU A 162 -5.84 -15.18 -17.28
C GLU A 162 -7.37 -15.22 -17.46
N ILE A 163 -8.14 -15.26 -16.37
CA ILE A 163 -9.59 -15.49 -16.42
C ILE A 163 -10.36 -14.16 -16.36
N PHE A 164 -9.88 -13.20 -15.58
CA PHE A 164 -10.63 -11.99 -15.24
C PHE A 164 -9.82 -10.69 -15.44
N GLY A 165 -8.58 -10.78 -15.93
CA GLY A 165 -7.72 -9.63 -16.19
C GLY A 165 -7.13 -8.99 -14.93
N SER A 166 -6.63 -7.76 -15.07
CA SER A 166 -6.00 -7.05 -13.95
C SER A 166 -7.03 -6.59 -12.93
N ILE A 167 -6.85 -7.00 -11.67
CA ILE A 167 -7.54 -6.36 -10.54
C ILE A 167 -7.03 -4.92 -10.48
N PRO A 168 -7.91 -3.90 -10.55
CA PRO A 168 -7.48 -2.52 -10.37
C PRO A 168 -6.81 -2.41 -9.01
N ALA A 169 -5.61 -1.82 -8.98
CA ALA A 169 -4.88 -1.63 -7.73
C ALA A 169 -5.73 -0.77 -6.79
N VAL A 170 -6.43 -1.42 -5.85
CA VAL A 170 -7.06 -0.74 -4.73
C VAL A 170 -5.92 -0.29 -3.85
N LYS A 171 -5.40 0.91 -4.14
CA LYS A 171 -4.62 1.65 -3.16
C LYS A 171 -5.59 1.88 -2.02
N ASN A 172 -5.42 1.16 -0.91
CA ASN A 172 -6.27 1.39 0.23
C ASN A 172 -6.10 2.86 0.62
N LYS A 173 -7.19 3.62 0.77
CA LYS A 173 -7.07 5.04 1.13
C LYS A 173 -6.33 5.22 2.46
N SER A 174 -6.28 4.18 3.28
CA SER A 174 -5.56 4.07 4.55
C SER A 174 -4.07 3.74 4.40
N ASP A 175 -3.61 3.19 3.27
CA ASP A 175 -2.22 2.76 3.12
C ASP A 175 -1.27 3.94 3.21
N ILE A 176 -0.18 3.74 3.95
CA ILE A 176 0.87 4.73 4.11
C ILE A 176 2.14 4.15 3.56
N SER A 177 2.71 4.87 2.60
CA SER A 177 4.01 4.55 2.04
C SER A 177 5.04 5.63 2.35
N GLN A 178 6.29 5.18 2.41
CA GLN A 178 7.45 6.03 2.55
C GLN A 178 8.64 5.38 1.85
N ARG A 179 9.46 6.22 1.21
CA ARG A 179 10.77 5.82 0.72
C ARG A 179 11.84 6.24 1.72
N PHE A 180 12.77 5.34 1.99
CA PHE A 180 13.95 5.59 2.80
C PHE A 180 15.20 5.40 1.94
N TYR A 181 16.02 6.45 1.89
CA TYR A 181 17.29 6.45 1.15
C TYR A 181 18.45 6.08 2.06
N PHE A 182 19.43 5.37 1.51
CA PHE A 182 20.69 5.11 2.20
C PHE A 182 21.67 6.25 1.91
N SER A 183 22.29 6.79 2.96
CA SER A 183 23.42 7.72 2.82
C SER A 183 24.73 6.96 2.98
N GLU A 184 25.82 7.45 2.39
CA GLU A 184 27.11 6.74 2.28
C GLU A 184 27.69 6.22 3.60
N ASN A 185 27.29 6.76 4.76
CA ASN A 185 27.78 6.34 6.08
C ASN A 185 26.68 6.02 7.11
N SER A 186 25.42 5.84 6.69
CA SER A 186 24.35 5.45 7.61
C SER A 186 24.00 3.97 7.45
N ILE A 187 23.69 3.33 8.57
CA ILE A 187 23.16 1.96 8.60
C ILE A 187 21.79 1.90 7.90
N GLY A 188 21.13 3.06 7.72
CA GLY A 188 19.79 3.20 7.18
C GLY A 188 18.72 3.01 8.25
N ILE A 189 17.47 3.26 7.88
CA ILE A 189 16.32 3.02 8.76
C ILE A 189 15.99 1.53 8.72
N SER A 190 15.99 0.87 9.87
CA SER A 190 15.63 -0.54 9.99
C SER A 190 14.14 -0.80 9.71
N VAL A 191 13.77 -2.07 9.48
CA VAL A 191 12.38 -2.53 9.33
C VAL A 191 11.52 -2.06 10.51
N ASP A 192 12.05 -2.16 11.74
CA ASP A 192 11.32 -1.81 12.96
C ASP A 192 11.10 -0.29 13.10
N GLU A 193 12.12 0.50 12.75
CA GLU A 193 12.00 1.96 12.74
C GLU A 193 11.06 2.43 11.64
N ALA A 194 11.14 1.83 10.45
CA ALA A 194 10.22 2.11 9.34
C ALA A 194 8.77 1.79 9.72
N TYR A 195 8.54 0.66 10.40
CA TYR A 195 7.23 0.29 10.92
C TYR A 195 6.68 1.34 11.89
N ARG A 196 7.46 1.71 12.92
CA ARG A 196 7.07 2.76 13.89
C ARG A 196 6.80 4.09 13.20
N PHE A 197 7.62 4.46 12.23
CA PHE A 197 7.43 5.69 11.46
C PHE A 197 6.09 5.69 10.70
N LEU A 198 5.77 4.59 10.00
CA LEU A 198 4.52 4.46 9.26
C LEU A 198 3.30 4.44 10.19
N GLN A 199 3.40 3.78 11.34
CA GLN A 199 2.34 3.80 12.36
C GLN A 199 2.06 5.21 12.88
N ASN A 200 3.11 5.98 13.20
CA ASN A 200 2.96 7.37 13.63
C ASN A 200 2.32 8.23 12.53
N LYS A 201 2.80 8.10 11.29
CA LYS A 201 2.22 8.79 10.13
C LYS A 201 0.75 8.42 9.90
N TRP A 202 0.36 7.19 10.26
CA TRP A 202 -1.02 6.74 10.19
C TRP A 202 -1.87 7.36 11.28
N LEU A 203 -1.40 7.36 12.52
CA LEU A 203 -2.08 8.00 13.64
C LEU A 203 -2.28 9.51 13.38
N GLU A 204 -1.26 10.20 12.86
CA GLU A 204 -1.35 11.61 12.46
C GLU A 204 -2.44 11.84 11.40
N LYS A 205 -2.50 10.98 10.38
CA LYS A 205 -3.54 11.04 9.34
C LYS A 205 -4.93 10.84 9.93
N GLN A 206 -5.10 9.89 10.85
CA GLN A 206 -6.37 9.66 11.53
C GLN A 206 -6.80 10.86 12.38
N LEU A 207 -5.87 11.47 13.12
CA LEU A 207 -6.15 12.68 13.91
C LEU A 207 -6.56 13.87 13.03
N GLN A 208 -5.93 14.04 11.87
CA GLN A 208 -6.29 15.11 10.93
C GLN A 208 -7.68 14.89 10.31
N LEU A 209 -8.05 13.64 10.01
CA LEU A 209 -9.38 13.31 9.50
C LEU A 209 -10.46 13.59 10.55
N LYS A 210 -10.23 13.21 11.81
CA LYS A 210 -11.14 13.51 12.93
C LYS A 210 -11.34 15.00 13.14
N LYS A 211 -10.26 15.80 13.08
CA LYS A 211 -10.34 17.27 13.19
C LYS A 211 -11.18 17.89 12.07
N LYS A 212 -11.00 17.42 10.84
CA LYS A 212 -11.79 17.91 9.70
C LYS A 212 -13.27 17.57 9.81
N GLN A 213 -13.62 16.41 10.37
CA GLN A 213 -15.01 16.03 10.62
C GLN A 213 -15.65 16.90 11.71
N THR A 214 -14.95 17.17 12.82
CA THR A 214 -15.46 18.07 13.86
C THR A 214 -15.65 19.51 13.38
N ASP A 215 -14.78 20.01 12.49
CA ASP A 215 -14.92 21.34 11.90
C ASP A 215 -16.09 21.40 10.91
N SER A 216 -16.35 20.33 10.14
CA SER A 216 -17.50 20.28 9.22
C SER A 216 -18.85 20.14 9.90
N THR A 217 -18.90 19.54 11.10
CA THR A 217 -20.15 19.44 11.88
C THR A 217 -20.43 20.74 12.63
N ALA A 218 -19.40 21.49 13.03
CA ALA A 218 -19.56 22.76 13.72
C ALA A 218 -20.09 23.91 12.84
N GLU A 219 -19.98 23.81 11.51
CA GLU A 219 -20.50 24.83 10.58
C GLU A 219 -22.00 24.65 10.23
N ASN A 220 -22.63 23.54 10.59
CA ASN A 220 -24.06 23.30 10.30
C ASN A 220 -25.02 23.64 11.45
N ASP A 221 -24.51 24.00 12.63
CA ASP A 221 -25.33 24.19 13.84
C ASP A 221 -25.29 25.62 14.43
N ASN A 222 -25.01 26.66 13.63
CA ASN A 222 -25.14 28.04 14.13
C ASN A 222 -25.78 28.99 13.13
N ALA A 223 -27.10 28.86 12.99
CA ALA A 223 -27.96 30.01 12.81
C ALA A 223 -28.09 30.73 14.17
N GLU A 224 -27.70 32.00 14.20
CA GLU A 224 -28.02 33.01 15.21
C GLU A 224 -27.56 32.75 16.66
N THR A 225 -26.50 33.45 17.11
CA THR A 225 -26.63 34.65 17.96
C THR A 225 -25.27 35.20 18.40
N ASN A 226 -25.30 36.49 18.70
CA ASN A 226 -24.21 37.42 19.00
C ASN A 226 -23.16 37.00 20.05
N SER A 227 -21.98 37.63 19.84
CA SER A 227 -21.13 38.32 20.83
C SER A 227 -19.90 37.61 21.42
N THR A 228 -18.77 38.29 21.14
CA THR A 228 -17.67 38.67 22.05
C THR A 228 -16.53 37.69 22.39
N THR A 229 -15.36 38.05 21.81
CA THR A 229 -13.98 38.06 22.35
C THR A 229 -13.29 36.75 22.77
N GLY A 230 -12.21 36.43 22.04
CA GLY A 230 -11.21 35.43 22.45
C GLY A 230 -9.98 35.38 21.54
N SER A 231 -9.01 36.27 21.79
CA SER A 231 -7.58 36.28 21.39
C SER A 231 -7.10 35.41 20.20
N GLY A 232 -7.17 35.95 18.98
CA GLY A 232 -6.37 35.50 17.84
C GLY A 232 -5.03 36.25 17.75
N LEU A 233 -4.03 35.84 18.52
CA LEU A 233 -2.66 36.32 18.41
C LEU A 233 -1.83 35.33 17.60
N LEU A 234 -1.76 35.57 16.28
CA LEU A 234 -0.64 35.28 15.36
C LEU A 234 -1.11 35.60 13.92
N LYS A 235 -1.36 36.88 13.64
CA LYS A 235 -1.57 37.33 12.25
C LYS A 235 -0.21 37.40 11.55
N LYS A 236 0.05 36.40 10.70
CA LYS A 236 1.17 36.30 9.78
C LYS A 236 1.24 37.55 8.90
N ARG A 237 2.21 38.43 9.14
CA ARG A 237 2.51 39.63 8.34
C ARG A 237 2.90 39.20 6.92
N ARG A 238 1.96 39.28 5.97
CA ARG A 238 2.27 39.20 4.54
C ARG A 238 2.97 40.49 4.12
N ILE A 239 4.26 40.39 3.82
CA ILE A 239 5.00 41.47 3.14
C ILE A 239 4.58 41.40 1.66
N ASN A 240 3.58 42.20 1.29
CA ASN A 240 3.25 42.47 -0.10
C ASN A 240 4.25 43.49 -0.65
N HIS A 241 5.22 43.05 -1.45
CA HIS A 241 5.97 43.95 -2.32
C HIS A 241 5.09 44.30 -3.53
N SER A 242 4.31 45.37 -3.38
CA SER A 242 3.59 46.03 -4.47
C SER A 242 4.49 47.08 -5.12
N SER A 243 4.55 47.01 -6.44
CA SER A 243 5.27 47.89 -7.38
C SER A 243 4.78 49.36 -7.41
N LYS A 244 5.66 50.22 -7.98
CA LYS A 244 5.44 51.56 -8.61
C LYS A 244 5.33 52.73 -7.62
N GLY A 245 5.93 53.91 -7.81
CA GLY A 245 6.79 54.58 -8.80
C GLY A 245 7.44 55.78 -8.05
N LYS A 246 8.29 56.68 -8.54
CA LYS A 246 8.46 57.38 -9.82
C LYS A 246 9.82 58.12 -9.74
N ARG A 247 10.49 58.24 -10.90
CA ARG A 247 11.37 59.34 -11.39
C ARG A 247 12.03 60.30 -10.39
N ASN A 248 13.35 60.49 -10.55
CA ASN A 248 13.86 61.68 -11.24
C ASN A 248 15.29 61.51 -11.78
N LYS A 249 15.47 62.03 -13.00
CA LYS A 249 16.74 62.34 -13.67
C LYS A 249 17.51 63.39 -12.86
N THR A 250 18.84 63.29 -12.84
CA THR A 250 19.74 64.40 -13.20
C THR A 250 21.13 63.86 -13.55
N ASN A 251 21.68 64.43 -14.63
CA ASN A 251 22.97 64.18 -15.25
C ASN A 251 24.14 64.79 -14.46
N GLN A 252 25.35 64.54 -15.00
CA GLN A 252 26.64 65.25 -14.87
C GLN A 252 27.55 64.70 -13.76
N ASP A 253 28.80 64.35 -14.01
CA ASP A 253 29.68 64.31 -15.20
C ASP A 253 30.64 63.11 -15.04
#